data_AF-A0A1B0C5S4-F1
#
_entry.id   AF-A0A1B0C5S4-F1
#
_cell.length_a   1.000
_cell.length_b   1.000
_cell.length_c   1.000
_cell.angle_alpha   90.00
_cell.angle_beta   90.00
_cell.angle_gamma   90.00
#
_symmetry.space_group_name_H-M   'P 1'
#
loop_
_entity.id
_entity.type
_entity.pdbx_description
1 polymer ?
#
loop_
_entity_poly.entity_id
_entity_poly.type
_entity_poly.pdbx_seq_one_letter_code
_entity_poly.pdbx_strand_id
1 'polypeptide(L)'
;MKSIGIFFGSDTGNTAAIAKKIQEKIDTSQENIEKYNKLIFGIPTWYYGEPQCDWEDFFPTLQKINFSEKIVAIFGCGDQEDYSEYFCDAMGILNKILVKNNAHIVGQHSTMGYKFEASKAPEHHMKRLLAFKFGGIFQICKSFRNSEISQYHNPEFTMLEWYRPNYDMFALMNEVDNFLHKIISKLKKSHFISYRQIFLKYIGIDPFQERIQKIRKIIKKITIFNCKAHSISRDEMLQILFEYKISPNLGKKFPIFVYHFPILQSSMSTTYSKNKKIAERFELYYRGIELANGCCELIDAEEQYKRF
;
A
#
# COMPACT_ATOMS: atom_id res chain seq x y z
N MET A 1 -5.95 -33.35 26.21
CA MET A 1 -5.00 -32.67 25.31
C MET A 1 -5.15 -31.19 25.52
N LYS A 2 -4.04 -30.45 25.66
CA LYS A 2 -4.09 -29.00 25.86
C LYS A 2 -4.73 -28.33 24.65
N SER A 3 -5.54 -27.30 24.89
CA SER A 3 -6.43 -26.74 23.88
C SER A 3 -5.78 -25.69 22.96
N ILE A 4 -4.57 -25.23 23.31
CA ILE A 4 -3.87 -24.12 22.63
C ILE A 4 -2.40 -24.50 22.37
N GLY A 5 -1.95 -24.33 21.14
CA GLY A 5 -0.55 -24.48 20.75
C GLY A 5 0.20 -23.15 20.89
N ILE A 6 1.41 -23.16 21.48
CA ILE A 6 2.29 -21.99 21.52
C ILE A 6 3.62 -22.29 20.85
N PHE A 7 4.03 -21.45 19.91
CA PHE A 7 5.24 -21.62 19.10
C PHE A 7 5.97 -20.29 19.04
N PHE A 8 7.27 -20.29 19.34
CA PHE A 8 8.03 -19.06 19.38
C PHE A 8 9.49 -19.30 19.00
N GLY A 9 10.14 -18.26 18.49
CA GLY A 9 11.60 -18.18 18.29
C GLY A 9 12.19 -17.21 19.31
N SER A 10 13.38 -17.49 19.82
CA SER A 10 14.00 -16.63 20.84
C SER A 10 15.49 -16.88 21.01
N ASP A 11 16.33 -16.00 20.47
CA ASP A 11 17.80 -16.09 20.66
C ASP A 11 18.26 -15.44 21.97
N THR A 12 17.71 -14.28 22.31
CA THR A 12 18.10 -13.50 23.51
C THR A 12 17.28 -13.86 24.75
N GLY A 13 16.39 -14.85 24.64
CA GLY A 13 15.54 -15.32 25.74
C GLY A 13 14.31 -14.45 26.07
N ASN A 14 14.19 -13.22 25.55
CA ASN A 14 13.08 -12.32 25.87
C ASN A 14 11.71 -12.89 25.43
N THR A 15 11.60 -13.34 24.18
CA THR A 15 10.36 -13.95 23.66
C THR A 15 10.03 -15.24 24.40
N ALA A 16 11.04 -16.06 24.71
CA ALA A 16 10.86 -17.26 25.52
C ALA A 16 10.36 -16.96 26.95
N ALA A 17 10.85 -15.89 27.57
CA ALA A 17 10.39 -15.46 28.90
C ALA A 17 8.93 -15.02 28.87
N ILE A 18 8.51 -14.27 27.85
CA ILE A 18 7.10 -13.90 27.65
C ILE A 18 6.25 -15.13 27.36
N ALA A 19 6.71 -16.04 26.50
CA ALA A 19 6.03 -17.31 26.21
C ALA A 19 5.75 -18.06 27.52
N LYS A 20 6.77 -18.28 28.36
CA LYS A 20 6.61 -18.94 29.67
C LYS A 20 5.56 -18.26 30.55
N LYS A 21 5.56 -16.93 30.64
CA LYS A 21 4.52 -16.17 31.38
C LYS A 21 3.11 -16.41 30.83
N ILE A 22 2.96 -16.62 29.53
CA ILE A 22 1.67 -17.00 28.92
C ILE A 22 1.32 -18.45 29.30
N GLN A 23 2.28 -19.37 29.27
CA GLN A 23 2.06 -20.78 29.63
C GLN A 23 1.66 -20.98 31.11
N GLU A 24 2.13 -20.11 32.01
CA GLU A 24 1.73 -20.10 33.43
C GLU A 24 0.27 -19.71 33.63
N LYS A 25 -0.27 -18.87 32.74
CA LYS A 25 -1.64 -18.35 32.83
C LYS A 25 -2.65 -19.17 32.03
N ILE A 26 -2.19 -19.87 31.00
CA ILE A 26 -3.04 -20.57 30.04
C ILE A 26 -2.40 -21.91 29.69
N ASP A 27 -3.20 -22.97 29.71
CA ASP A 27 -2.73 -24.32 29.44
C ASP A 27 -2.36 -24.51 27.96
N THR A 28 -1.06 -24.49 27.67
CA THR A 28 -0.49 -24.54 26.32
C THR A 28 0.59 -25.61 26.17
N SER A 29 0.84 -26.06 24.94
CA SER A 29 1.91 -27.01 24.57
C SER A 29 2.50 -26.66 23.20
N GLN A 30 3.66 -27.23 22.91
CA GLN A 30 4.38 -27.08 21.66
C GLN A 30 4.51 -28.45 20.96
N GLU A 31 3.38 -29.05 20.58
CA GLU A 31 3.38 -30.24 19.70
C GLU A 31 3.21 -29.82 18.23
N ASN A 32 2.82 -30.73 17.33
CA ASN A 32 2.53 -30.37 15.94
C ASN A 32 1.39 -29.32 15.84
N ILE A 33 1.64 -28.21 15.13
CA ILE A 33 0.68 -27.10 14.89
C ILE A 33 -0.68 -27.60 14.44
N GLU A 34 -0.72 -28.59 13.56
CA GLU A 34 -1.97 -29.06 12.94
C GLU A 34 -2.98 -29.56 13.97
N LYS A 35 -2.51 -30.06 15.12
CA LYS A 35 -3.36 -30.58 16.20
C LYS A 35 -4.17 -29.51 16.95
N TYR A 36 -3.84 -28.23 16.77
CA TYR A 36 -4.46 -27.14 17.52
C TYR A 36 -5.33 -26.26 16.63
N ASN A 37 -6.53 -25.94 17.13
CA ASN A 37 -7.42 -24.95 16.51
C ASN A 37 -7.20 -23.54 17.09
N LYS A 38 -6.45 -23.43 18.19
CA LYS A 38 -6.06 -22.17 18.81
C LYS A 38 -4.55 -22.12 18.91
N LEU A 39 -3.94 -21.07 18.37
CA LEU A 39 -2.50 -20.94 18.25
C LEU A 39 -2.03 -19.59 18.77
N ILE A 40 -0.86 -19.58 19.39
CA ILE A 40 -0.15 -18.37 19.81
C ILE A 40 1.26 -18.43 19.20
N PHE A 41 1.61 -17.41 18.42
CA PHE A 41 2.94 -17.29 17.84
C PHE A 41 3.74 -16.17 18.50
N GLY A 42 4.96 -16.48 18.93
CA GLY A 42 5.92 -15.53 19.50
C GLY A 42 7.05 -15.25 18.52
N ILE A 43 7.08 -14.05 17.94
CA ILE A 43 8.10 -13.67 16.96
C ILE A 43 8.78 -12.35 17.36
N PRO A 44 10.06 -12.38 17.74
CA PRO A 44 10.82 -11.15 17.93
C PRO A 44 11.24 -10.57 16.59
N THR A 45 11.57 -9.28 16.60
CA THR A 45 12.18 -8.60 15.46
C THR A 45 13.68 -8.49 15.65
N TRP A 46 14.44 -8.73 14.58
CA TRP A 46 15.89 -8.67 14.51
C TRP A 46 16.38 -7.58 13.58
N TYR A 47 17.55 -7.03 13.90
CA TYR A 47 18.26 -6.00 13.13
C TYR A 47 17.33 -4.92 12.55
N TYR A 48 17.13 -4.94 11.24
CA TYR A 48 16.40 -3.94 10.46
C TYR A 48 14.99 -4.42 10.09
N GLY A 49 14.28 -5.00 11.06
CA GLY A 49 12.88 -5.39 10.89
C GLY A 49 12.66 -6.83 10.43
N GLU A 50 13.68 -7.68 10.55
CA GLU A 50 13.69 -9.05 10.05
C GLU A 50 13.16 -10.06 11.08
N PRO A 51 12.57 -11.18 10.65
CA PRO A 51 12.39 -12.36 11.50
C PRO A 51 13.74 -12.93 11.96
N GLN A 52 13.73 -13.70 13.04
CA GLN A 52 14.89 -14.53 13.40
C GLN A 52 15.09 -15.68 12.42
N CYS A 53 16.32 -16.20 12.32
CA CYS A 53 16.66 -17.31 11.41
C CYS A 53 15.75 -18.54 11.62
N ASP A 54 15.45 -18.90 12.88
CA ASP A 54 14.53 -20.00 13.21
C ASP A 54 13.15 -19.81 12.57
N TRP A 55 12.68 -18.55 12.47
CA TRP A 55 11.42 -18.22 11.83
C TRP A 55 11.53 -18.20 10.30
N GLU A 56 12.64 -17.74 9.75
CA GLU A 56 12.88 -17.78 8.31
C GLU A 56 12.87 -19.23 7.77
N ASP A 57 13.51 -20.15 8.50
CA ASP A 57 13.49 -21.58 8.17
C ASP A 57 12.09 -22.18 8.35
N PHE A 58 11.30 -21.63 9.27
CA PHE A 58 9.95 -22.12 9.55
C PHE A 58 8.89 -21.61 8.59
N PHE A 59 9.04 -20.41 8.02
CA PHE A 59 8.07 -19.80 7.12
C PHE A 59 7.66 -20.67 5.92
N PRO A 60 8.57 -21.38 5.22
CA PRO A 60 8.20 -22.31 4.15
C PRO A 60 7.26 -23.43 4.61
N THR A 61 7.36 -23.83 5.89
CA THR A 61 6.45 -24.82 6.50
C THR A 61 5.12 -24.18 6.83
N LEU A 62 5.15 -23.01 7.47
CA LEU A 62 3.94 -22.26 7.84
C LEU A 62 3.06 -21.93 6.64
N GLN A 63 3.68 -21.59 5.50
CA GLN A 63 2.98 -21.30 4.24
C GLN A 63 2.23 -22.50 3.64
N LYS A 64 2.52 -23.73 4.07
CA LYS A 64 1.85 -24.95 3.60
C LYS A 64 0.67 -25.36 4.48
N ILE A 65 0.52 -24.75 5.66
CA ILE A 65 -0.50 -25.11 6.63
C ILE A 65 -1.80 -24.34 6.33
N ASN A 66 -2.94 -25.04 6.38
CA ASN A 66 -4.26 -24.41 6.26
C ASN A 66 -4.71 -23.86 7.64
N PHE A 67 -4.96 -22.56 7.72
CA PHE A 67 -5.42 -21.89 8.95
C PHE A 67 -6.92 -21.52 8.95
N SER A 68 -7.71 -21.96 7.96
CA SER A 68 -9.12 -21.55 7.80
C SER A 68 -9.99 -21.77 9.05
N GLU A 69 -9.71 -22.81 9.84
CA GLU A 69 -10.43 -23.13 11.09
C GLU A 69 -9.63 -22.79 12.35
N LYS A 70 -8.49 -22.10 12.19
CA LYS A 70 -7.55 -21.83 13.27
C LYS A 70 -7.63 -20.37 13.72
N ILE A 71 -7.84 -20.20 15.02
CA ILE A 71 -7.79 -18.91 15.71
C ILE A 71 -6.35 -18.66 16.14
N VAL A 72 -5.77 -17.54 15.74
CA VAL A 72 -4.35 -17.27 15.94
C VAL A 72 -4.14 -15.94 16.65
N ALA A 73 -3.31 -15.93 17.70
CA ALA A 73 -2.79 -14.73 18.33
C ALA A 73 -1.27 -14.62 18.06
N ILE A 74 -0.77 -13.40 17.97
CA ILE A 74 0.65 -13.12 17.74
C ILE A 74 1.15 -12.18 18.83
N PHE A 75 2.30 -12.48 19.40
CA PHE A 75 3.05 -11.54 20.23
C PHE A 75 4.48 -11.44 19.72
N GLY A 76 5.14 -10.34 20.03
CA GLY A 76 6.51 -10.11 19.64
C GLY A 76 7.18 -9.14 20.59
N CYS A 77 8.46 -9.40 20.83
CA CYS A 77 9.32 -8.50 21.58
C CYS A 77 10.08 -7.63 20.57
N GLY A 78 10.07 -6.33 20.79
CA GLY A 78 10.82 -5.35 20.00
C GLY A 78 11.42 -4.31 20.93
N ASP A 79 12.52 -3.71 20.49
CA ASP A 79 13.15 -2.60 21.18
C ASP A 79 12.65 -1.30 20.56
N GLN A 80 11.85 -0.54 21.30
CA GLN A 80 11.28 0.70 20.82
C GLN A 80 12.23 1.90 20.97
N GLU A 81 13.26 1.78 21.80
CA GLU A 81 14.19 2.88 22.10
C GLU A 81 15.34 2.89 21.09
N ASP A 82 15.99 1.74 20.89
CA ASP A 82 17.15 1.64 20.00
C ASP A 82 16.78 1.29 18.54
N TYR A 83 15.61 0.66 18.33
CA TYR A 83 15.13 0.20 17.02
C TYR A 83 13.70 0.67 16.71
N SER A 84 13.42 1.93 17.02
CA SER A 84 12.12 2.59 16.85
C SER A 84 11.58 2.54 15.41
N GLU A 85 12.43 2.49 14.39
CA GLU A 85 12.04 2.41 12.97
C GLU A 85 11.53 1.02 12.55
N TYR A 86 11.85 -0.01 13.33
CA TYR A 86 11.56 -1.41 13.01
C TYR A 86 10.77 -2.11 14.11
N PHE A 87 10.15 -1.35 15.00
CA PHE A 87 9.58 -1.87 16.23
C PHE A 87 8.55 -2.97 15.93
N CYS A 88 8.81 -4.20 16.37
CA CYS A 88 7.94 -5.37 16.16
C CYS A 88 7.59 -5.72 14.69
N ASP A 89 8.38 -5.28 13.70
CA ASP A 89 8.12 -5.54 12.27
C ASP A 89 7.85 -7.01 11.92
N ALA A 90 8.57 -7.95 12.56
CA ALA A 90 8.43 -9.37 12.31
C ALA A 90 7.03 -9.91 12.64
N MET A 91 6.31 -9.30 13.59
CA MET A 91 4.90 -9.62 13.85
C MET A 91 4.03 -9.28 12.65
N GLY A 92 4.29 -8.15 11.99
CA GLY A 92 3.59 -7.75 10.76
C GLY A 92 3.86 -8.73 9.62
N ILE A 93 5.11 -9.14 9.46
CA ILE A 93 5.52 -10.14 8.44
C ILE A 93 4.80 -11.47 8.67
N LEU A 94 4.81 -11.98 9.91
CA LEU A 94 4.12 -13.22 10.27
C LEU A 94 2.61 -13.12 10.08
N ASN A 95 2.01 -11.99 10.48
CA ASN A 95 0.57 -11.74 10.31
C ASN A 95 0.15 -11.84 8.83
N LYS A 96 0.95 -11.28 7.90
CA LYS A 96 0.70 -11.39 6.46
C LYS A 96 0.66 -12.84 5.97
N ILE A 97 1.61 -13.67 6.42
CA ILE A 97 1.66 -15.08 6.06
C ILE A 97 0.44 -15.83 6.59
N LEU A 98 0.03 -15.56 7.84
CA LEU A 98 -1.11 -16.22 8.48
C LEU A 98 -2.43 -15.83 7.82
N VAL A 99 -2.65 -14.53 7.57
CA VAL A 99 -3.86 -14.04 6.89
C VAL A 99 -3.95 -14.59 5.47
N LYS A 100 -2.83 -14.65 4.73
CA LYS A 100 -2.78 -15.27 3.39
C LYS A 100 -3.22 -16.74 3.40
N ASN A 101 -3.03 -17.45 4.51
CA ASN A 101 -3.45 -18.84 4.69
C ASN A 101 -4.78 -18.98 5.46
N ASN A 102 -5.61 -17.93 5.46
CA ASN A 102 -6.96 -17.88 6.04
C ASN A 102 -7.04 -17.95 7.57
N ALA A 103 -5.99 -17.57 8.30
CA ALA A 103 -6.04 -17.55 9.77
C ALA A 103 -7.02 -16.51 10.33
N HIS A 104 -7.77 -16.87 11.36
CA HIS A 104 -8.60 -15.93 12.11
C HIS A 104 -7.79 -15.26 13.24
N ILE A 105 -7.30 -14.04 12.98
CA ILE A 105 -6.43 -13.31 13.92
C ILE A 105 -7.22 -12.69 15.08
N VAL A 106 -6.73 -12.86 16.32
CA VAL A 106 -7.32 -12.29 17.54
C VAL A 106 -6.27 -11.64 18.44
N GLY A 107 -6.72 -10.90 19.46
CA GLY A 107 -5.83 -10.35 20.49
C GLY A 107 -5.13 -9.05 20.10
N GLN A 108 -5.76 -8.24 19.24
CA GLN A 108 -5.25 -6.91 18.91
C GLN A 108 -5.08 -6.07 20.17
N HIS A 109 -3.92 -5.43 20.30
CA HIS A 109 -3.61 -4.54 21.41
C HIS A 109 -3.37 -3.11 20.92
N SER A 110 -3.63 -2.14 21.79
CA SER A 110 -3.42 -0.72 21.51
C SER A 110 -1.93 -0.41 21.46
N THR A 111 -1.54 0.51 20.58
CA THR A 111 -0.18 1.08 20.57
C THR A 111 -0.03 2.23 21.59
N MET A 112 -1.09 2.58 22.32
CA MET A 112 -1.05 3.62 23.34
C MET A 112 -0.03 3.28 24.43
N GLY A 113 0.93 4.19 24.64
CA GLY A 113 2.02 4.03 25.61
C GLY A 113 3.34 3.56 24.99
N TYR A 114 3.34 3.14 23.73
CA TYR A 114 4.56 2.85 22.97
C TYR A 114 5.01 4.08 22.17
N LYS A 115 6.33 4.24 22.01
CA LYS A 115 6.95 5.31 21.21
C LYS A 115 7.90 4.66 20.20
N PHE A 116 7.58 4.80 18.92
CA PHE A 116 8.38 4.24 17.82
C PHE A 116 8.16 5.09 16.57
N GLU A 117 9.11 5.08 15.64
CA GLU A 117 9.06 5.87 14.40
C GLU A 117 8.28 5.17 13.31
N ALA A 118 8.46 3.86 13.16
CA ALA A 118 7.74 3.04 12.19
C ALA A 118 7.59 1.59 12.66
N SER A 119 6.61 0.89 12.11
CA SER A 119 6.38 -0.53 12.37
C SER A 119 5.48 -1.13 11.29
N LYS A 120 5.77 -2.37 10.88
CA LYS A 120 4.93 -3.20 9.99
C LYS A 120 3.83 -3.96 10.74
N ALA A 121 3.91 -4.06 12.07
CA ALA A 121 2.91 -4.76 12.88
C ALA A 121 1.54 -4.04 12.93
N PRO A 122 1.46 -2.71 13.05
CA PRO A 122 0.21 -1.99 12.94
C PRO A 122 -0.07 -1.64 11.47
N GLU A 123 -0.67 -2.56 10.70
CA GLU A 123 -0.94 -2.30 9.27
C GLU A 123 -2.20 -1.43 9.02
N HIS A 124 -2.05 -0.46 8.10
CA HIS A 124 -3.04 0.43 7.45
C HIS A 124 -4.09 1.13 8.33
N HIS A 125 -3.63 2.07 9.16
CA HIS A 125 -4.45 2.79 10.16
C HIS A 125 -5.70 3.49 9.61
N MET A 126 -5.59 4.30 8.54
CA MET A 126 -6.71 5.16 8.12
C MET A 126 -7.89 4.36 7.55
N LYS A 127 -7.64 3.38 6.67
CA LYS A 127 -8.71 2.56 6.07
C LYS A 127 -9.44 1.71 7.10
N ARG A 128 -8.76 1.27 8.17
CA ARG A 128 -9.40 0.56 9.29
C ARG A 128 -10.35 1.48 10.07
N LEU A 129 -9.97 2.74 10.32
CA LEU A 129 -10.87 3.71 10.94
C LEU A 129 -12.13 3.96 10.08
N LEU A 130 -11.99 3.95 8.75
CA LEU A 130 -13.14 4.00 7.85
C LEU A 130 -14.05 2.78 7.96
N ALA A 131 -13.49 1.57 8.07
CA ALA A 131 -14.26 0.35 8.30
C ALA A 131 -15.04 0.39 9.63
N PHE A 132 -14.49 1.07 10.64
CA PHE A 132 -15.18 1.39 11.90
C PHE A 132 -16.18 2.56 11.80
N LYS A 133 -16.46 3.08 10.60
CA LYS A 133 -17.45 4.14 10.31
C LYS A 133 -17.15 5.48 10.99
N PHE A 134 -15.88 5.85 11.16
CA PHE A 134 -15.47 7.15 11.70
C PHE A 134 -15.85 8.37 10.83
N GLY A 135 -16.33 8.14 9.60
CA GLY A 135 -16.68 9.21 8.68
C GLY A 135 -15.48 9.75 7.91
N GLY A 136 -15.52 11.02 7.51
CA GLY A 136 -14.41 11.65 6.79
C GLY A 136 -13.22 11.91 7.71
N ILE A 137 -12.04 11.46 7.33
CA ILE A 137 -10.80 11.55 8.13
C ILE A 137 -9.67 12.13 7.30
N PHE A 138 -8.69 12.78 7.94
CA PHE A 138 -7.47 13.26 7.31
C PHE A 138 -6.26 13.09 8.24
N GLN A 139 -5.06 13.10 7.66
CA GLN A 139 -3.79 13.10 8.36
C GLN A 139 -2.78 13.96 7.61
N ILE A 140 -1.97 14.71 8.36
CA ILE A 140 -0.77 15.37 7.84
C ILE A 140 0.42 14.73 8.55
N CYS A 141 1.31 14.07 7.81
CA CYS A 141 2.45 13.37 8.41
C CYS A 141 3.66 13.30 7.47
N LYS A 142 4.78 12.86 8.03
CA LYS A 142 5.94 12.48 7.24
C LYS A 142 5.70 11.15 6.54
N SER A 143 6.21 11.05 5.33
CA SER A 143 6.26 9.86 4.50
C SER A 143 7.69 9.67 4.02
N PHE A 144 8.13 8.41 3.95
CA PHE A 144 9.50 8.05 3.66
C PHE A 144 9.55 7.16 2.41
N ARG A 145 10.40 7.50 1.44
CA ARG A 145 10.66 6.70 0.24
C ARG A 145 12.16 6.59 0.02
N ASN A 146 12.65 5.35 -0.07
CA ASN A 146 14.07 5.11 -0.30
C ASN A 146 14.43 5.41 -1.77
N SER A 147 15.59 6.02 -2.01
CA SER A 147 16.24 6.16 -3.33
C SER A 147 15.69 7.17 -4.35
N GLU A 148 14.71 8.01 -4.00
CA GLU A 148 14.20 9.08 -4.89
C GLU A 148 14.79 10.45 -4.50
N ILE A 149 16.01 10.77 -4.95
CA ILE A 149 16.63 12.08 -4.70
C ILE A 149 16.70 12.88 -6.00
N SER A 150 16.01 14.01 -6.05
CA SER A 150 16.07 14.95 -7.18
C SER A 150 15.60 16.35 -6.75
N GLN A 151 15.53 17.30 -7.69
CA GLN A 151 14.97 18.63 -7.43
C GLN A 151 13.55 18.59 -6.82
N TYR A 152 12.76 17.56 -7.13
CA TYR A 152 11.37 17.43 -6.67
C TYR A 152 11.15 16.26 -5.70
N HIS A 153 12.19 15.51 -5.34
CA HIS A 153 12.06 14.31 -4.51
C HIS A 153 13.08 14.36 -3.37
N ASN A 154 12.56 14.25 -2.14
CA ASN A 154 13.34 14.10 -0.93
C ASN A 154 12.92 12.79 -0.26
N PRO A 155 13.85 11.99 0.31
CA PRO A 155 13.51 10.71 0.93
C PRO A 155 12.46 10.83 2.03
N GLU A 156 12.44 11.95 2.73
CA GLU A 156 11.40 12.32 3.69
C GLU A 156 10.58 13.51 3.15
N PHE A 157 9.26 13.39 3.10
CA PHE A 157 8.38 14.49 2.70
C PHE A 157 7.11 14.53 3.54
N THR A 158 6.47 15.70 3.60
CA THR A 158 5.20 15.87 4.30
C THR A 158 4.05 15.67 3.33
N MET A 159 3.09 14.82 3.71
CA MET A 159 1.91 14.52 2.91
C MET A 159 0.65 14.80 3.70
N LEU A 160 -0.36 15.35 3.02
CA LEU A 160 -1.74 15.41 3.50
C LEU A 160 -2.52 14.31 2.78
N GLU A 161 -3.03 13.34 3.53
CA GLU A 161 -3.90 12.26 3.05
C GLU A 161 -5.26 12.38 3.72
N TRP A 162 -6.35 12.20 2.96
CA TRP A 162 -7.69 12.21 3.53
C TRP A 162 -8.65 11.31 2.76
N TYR A 163 -9.69 10.88 3.46
CA TYR A 163 -10.71 9.98 2.95
C TYR A 163 -12.10 10.58 3.16
N ARG A 164 -12.95 10.42 2.13
CA ARG A 164 -14.35 10.86 2.14
C ARG A 164 -15.26 9.68 1.83
N PRO A 165 -15.91 9.08 2.85
CA PRO A 165 -16.94 8.07 2.61
C PRO A 165 -18.04 8.61 1.69
N ASN A 166 -18.54 7.76 0.80
CA ASN A 166 -19.63 8.04 -0.14
C ASN A 166 -19.33 9.10 -1.22
N TYR A 167 -18.08 9.57 -1.34
CA TYR A 167 -17.70 10.44 -2.45
C TYR A 167 -17.41 9.60 -3.69
N ASP A 168 -17.88 10.07 -4.85
CA ASP A 168 -17.34 9.64 -6.13
C ASP A 168 -16.05 10.40 -6.46
N MET A 169 -15.36 9.95 -7.51
CA MET A 169 -14.09 10.54 -7.94
C MET A 169 -14.23 12.05 -8.25
N PHE A 170 -15.32 12.47 -8.91
CA PHE A 170 -15.49 13.86 -9.32
C PHE A 170 -15.82 14.77 -8.13
N ALA A 171 -16.59 14.29 -7.15
CA ALA A 171 -16.83 14.97 -5.89
C ALA A 171 -15.52 15.22 -5.14
N LEU A 172 -14.64 14.21 -5.07
CA LEU A 172 -13.32 14.35 -4.46
C LEU A 172 -12.42 15.32 -5.24
N MET A 173 -12.40 15.27 -6.57
CA MET A 173 -11.64 16.22 -7.38
C MET A 173 -12.11 17.68 -7.17
N ASN A 174 -13.42 17.91 -7.07
CA ASN A 174 -13.97 19.23 -6.79
C ASN A 174 -13.59 19.71 -5.38
N GLU A 175 -13.54 18.81 -4.39
CA GLU A 175 -13.06 19.15 -3.05
C GLU A 175 -11.58 19.56 -3.06
N VAL A 176 -10.72 18.79 -3.75
CA VAL A 176 -9.30 19.14 -3.94
C VAL A 176 -9.17 20.50 -4.63
N ASP A 177 -9.96 20.77 -5.67
CA ASP A 177 -9.92 22.03 -6.40
C ASP A 177 -10.30 23.22 -5.49
N ASN A 178 -11.37 23.07 -4.70
CA ASN A 178 -11.80 24.08 -3.74
C ASN A 178 -10.74 24.31 -2.64
N PHE A 179 -10.08 23.25 -2.17
CA PHE A 179 -9.02 23.34 -1.19
C PHE A 179 -7.82 24.15 -1.73
N LEU A 180 -7.41 23.89 -2.97
CA LEU A 180 -6.31 24.60 -3.61
C LEU A 180 -6.60 26.08 -3.83
N HIS A 181 -7.81 26.42 -4.27
CA HIS A 181 -8.21 27.82 -4.46
C HIS A 181 -8.27 28.60 -3.14
N LYS A 182 -8.47 27.93 -2.00
CA LYS A 182 -8.41 28.56 -0.67
C LYS A 182 -6.97 28.82 -0.21
N ILE A 183 -6.03 27.95 -0.58
CA ILE A 183 -4.64 28.06 -0.14
C ILE A 183 -3.82 28.96 -1.06
N ILE A 184 -4.02 28.84 -2.37
CA ILE A 184 -3.22 29.54 -3.37
C ILE A 184 -4.01 30.74 -3.90
N SER A 185 -3.67 31.92 -3.38
CA SER A 185 -4.25 33.17 -3.90
C SER A 185 -3.99 33.35 -5.39
N LYS A 186 -4.98 33.85 -6.15
CA LYS A 186 -4.91 34.10 -7.60
C LYS A 186 -4.69 32.84 -8.47
N LEU A 187 -5.01 31.66 -7.98
CA LEU A 187 -5.04 30.45 -8.80
C LEU A 187 -6.13 30.57 -9.88
N LYS A 188 -5.78 30.23 -11.12
CA LYS A 188 -6.75 30.15 -12.22
C LYS A 188 -7.56 28.87 -12.10
N LYS A 189 -8.82 28.93 -12.57
CA LYS A 189 -9.73 27.79 -12.62
C LYS A 189 -9.07 26.53 -13.19
N SER A 190 -9.16 25.44 -12.43
CA SER A 190 -8.62 24.13 -12.83
C SER A 190 -9.39 23.53 -14.00
N HIS A 191 -8.70 22.72 -14.77
CA HIS A 191 -9.28 22.01 -15.92
C HIS A 191 -9.21 20.50 -15.71
N PHE A 192 -10.20 19.80 -16.24
CA PHE A 192 -10.41 18.37 -16.05
C PHE A 192 -10.31 17.71 -17.42
N ILE A 193 -9.41 16.73 -17.58
CA ILE A 193 -9.21 16.02 -18.84
C ILE A 193 -8.99 14.53 -18.59
N SER A 194 -9.61 13.67 -19.39
CA SER A 194 -9.38 12.23 -19.25
C SER A 194 -7.99 11.82 -19.76
N TYR A 195 -7.44 10.75 -19.20
CA TYR A 195 -6.21 10.12 -19.67
C TYR A 195 -6.27 9.79 -21.17
N ARG A 196 -7.41 9.30 -21.65
CA ARG A 196 -7.63 9.06 -23.09
C ARG A 196 -7.46 10.33 -23.93
N GLN A 197 -8.11 11.42 -23.52
CA GLN A 197 -8.05 12.69 -24.25
C GLN A 197 -6.65 13.29 -24.24
N ILE A 198 -5.91 13.15 -23.13
CA ILE A 198 -4.57 13.73 -23.04
C ILE A 198 -3.57 12.98 -23.94
N PHE A 199 -3.70 11.66 -24.05
CA PHE A 199 -2.94 10.86 -25.02
C PHE A 199 -3.27 11.21 -26.46
N LEU A 200 -4.56 11.39 -26.78
CA LEU A 200 -4.97 11.85 -28.12
C LEU A 200 -4.36 13.22 -28.45
N LYS A 201 -4.34 14.13 -27.48
CA LYS A 201 -3.81 15.49 -27.65
C LYS A 201 -2.30 15.54 -27.83
N TYR A 202 -1.54 14.84 -26.98
CA TYR A 202 -0.08 14.95 -26.93
C TYR A 202 0.66 13.92 -27.80
N ILE A 203 0.06 12.75 -27.99
CA ILE A 203 0.71 11.61 -28.67
C ILE A 203 -0.01 11.28 -29.99
N GLY A 204 -1.30 11.63 -30.13
CA GLY A 204 -2.09 11.32 -31.32
C GLY A 204 -2.57 9.87 -31.39
N ILE A 205 -2.67 9.19 -30.24
CA ILE A 205 -3.15 7.81 -30.16
C ILE A 205 -4.17 7.62 -29.05
N ASP A 206 -5.00 6.60 -29.20
CA ASP A 206 -5.87 6.13 -28.13
C ASP A 206 -5.12 5.08 -27.27
N PRO A 207 -4.86 5.36 -25.97
CA PRO A 207 -4.08 4.45 -25.12
C PRO A 207 -4.78 3.11 -24.86
N PHE A 208 -6.10 3.02 -25.06
CA PHE A 208 -6.89 1.80 -24.80
C PHE A 208 -7.19 0.98 -26.05
N GLN A 209 -7.12 1.59 -27.24
CA GLN A 209 -7.51 0.95 -28.50
C GLN A 209 -6.33 0.75 -29.48
N GLU A 210 -5.27 1.56 -29.36
CA GLU A 210 -4.17 1.53 -30.34
C GLU A 210 -3.38 0.21 -30.31
N ARG A 211 -2.84 -0.20 -31.46
CA ARG A 211 -2.03 -1.41 -31.58
C ARG A 211 -0.68 -1.25 -30.88
N ILE A 212 -0.25 -2.28 -30.16
CA ILE A 212 1.01 -2.27 -29.40
C ILE A 212 2.23 -1.97 -30.28
N GLN A 213 2.23 -2.39 -31.55
CA GLN A 213 3.33 -2.12 -32.48
C GLN A 213 3.49 -0.62 -32.76
N LYS A 214 2.39 0.15 -32.81
CA LYS A 214 2.45 1.59 -33.03
C LYS A 214 2.93 2.32 -31.78
N ILE A 215 2.48 1.90 -30.59
CA ILE A 215 3.00 2.41 -29.30
C ILE A 215 4.51 2.17 -29.21
N ARG A 216 4.97 0.95 -29.55
CA ARG A 216 6.40 0.62 -29.61
C ARG A 216 7.20 1.51 -30.56
N LYS A 217 6.66 1.81 -31.75
CA LYS A 217 7.30 2.74 -32.70
C LYS A 217 7.43 4.15 -32.13
N ILE A 218 6.43 4.64 -31.39
CA ILE A 218 6.46 5.96 -30.75
C ILE A 218 7.52 5.98 -29.64
N ILE A 219 7.55 4.96 -28.78
CA ILE A 219 8.52 4.87 -27.68
C ILE A 219 9.96 4.78 -28.19
N LYS A 220 10.22 3.99 -29.24
CA LYS A 220 11.54 3.91 -29.88
C LYS A 220 12.07 5.27 -30.34
N LYS A 221 11.19 6.21 -30.69
CA LYS A 221 11.59 7.59 -31.07
C LYS A 221 11.89 8.48 -29.87
N ILE A 222 11.49 8.07 -28.67
CA ILE A 222 11.52 8.88 -27.45
C ILE A 222 12.69 8.52 -26.55
N THR A 223 13.28 7.32 -26.69
CA THR A 223 14.22 6.80 -25.70
C THR A 223 15.71 6.97 -26.01
N ILE A 224 16.38 7.60 -25.04
CA ILE A 224 17.79 7.41 -24.61
C ILE A 224 18.03 5.98 -24.07
N PHE A 225 16.96 5.24 -23.75
CA PHE A 225 16.96 3.82 -23.40
C PHE A 225 16.89 2.92 -24.65
N ASN A 226 18.03 2.70 -25.31
CA ASN A 226 18.11 1.91 -26.54
C ASN A 226 17.79 0.39 -26.37
N CYS A 227 17.58 -0.13 -25.14
CA CYS A 227 17.80 -1.57 -24.90
C CYS A 227 16.63 -2.42 -24.33
N LYS A 228 15.42 -1.92 -24.04
CA LYS A 228 14.36 -2.77 -23.41
C LYS A 228 12.94 -2.73 -24.02
N ALA A 229 12.75 -2.11 -25.20
CA ALA A 229 11.41 -1.96 -25.79
C ALA A 229 10.66 -3.29 -26.09
N HIS A 230 11.36 -4.42 -26.16
CA HIS A 230 10.76 -5.74 -26.40
C HIS A 230 10.29 -6.44 -25.11
N SER A 231 10.85 -6.10 -23.94
CA SER A 231 10.52 -6.73 -22.66
C SER A 231 9.47 -5.97 -21.84
N ILE A 232 9.15 -4.73 -22.22
CA ILE A 232 8.20 -3.89 -21.48
C ILE A 232 6.74 -4.14 -21.89
N SER A 233 5.85 -4.09 -20.90
CA SER A 233 4.40 -4.26 -21.07
C SER A 233 3.75 -3.03 -21.72
N ARG A 234 2.48 -3.15 -22.15
CA ARG A 234 1.72 -2.00 -22.70
C ARG A 234 1.61 -0.89 -21.67
N ASP A 235 1.37 -1.22 -20.40
CA ASP A 235 1.11 -0.25 -19.35
C ASP A 235 2.38 0.48 -18.93
N GLU A 236 3.51 -0.22 -18.85
CA GLU A 236 4.83 0.41 -18.66
C GLU A 236 5.16 1.37 -19.81
N MET A 237 4.86 0.95 -21.05
CA MET A 237 5.00 1.81 -22.23
C MET A 237 4.15 3.08 -22.13
N LEU A 238 2.89 2.97 -21.72
CA LEU A 238 2.00 4.12 -21.54
C LEU A 238 2.46 5.00 -20.38
N GLN A 239 2.92 4.42 -19.27
CA GLN A 239 3.46 5.16 -18.14
C GLN A 239 4.67 6.00 -18.55
N ILE A 240 5.65 5.41 -19.25
CA ILE A 240 6.82 6.13 -19.78
C ILE A 240 6.38 7.27 -20.72
N LEU A 241 5.43 7.04 -21.62
CA LEU A 241 4.94 8.09 -22.51
C LEU A 241 4.29 9.23 -21.72
N PHE A 242 3.51 8.89 -20.70
CA PHE A 242 2.85 9.87 -19.85
C PHE A 242 3.88 10.70 -19.07
N GLU A 243 4.80 10.07 -18.34
CA GLU A 243 5.81 10.73 -17.51
C GLU A 243 6.79 11.59 -18.30
N TYR A 244 7.22 11.14 -19.48
CA TYR A 244 8.29 11.84 -20.23
C TYR A 244 7.78 12.80 -21.29
N LYS A 245 6.57 12.59 -21.85
CA LYS A 245 6.01 13.46 -22.90
C LYS A 245 4.81 14.28 -22.46
N ILE A 246 4.01 13.78 -21.53
CA ILE A 246 2.74 14.42 -21.18
C ILE A 246 2.90 15.23 -19.90
N SER A 247 3.20 14.58 -18.76
CA SER A 247 3.22 15.20 -17.43
C SER A 247 4.07 16.48 -17.33
N PRO A 248 5.27 16.59 -17.94
CA PRO A 248 6.10 17.79 -17.81
C PRO A 248 5.49 19.02 -18.49
N ASN A 249 4.53 18.80 -19.40
CA ASN A 249 3.81 19.83 -20.15
C ASN A 249 2.45 20.19 -19.54
N LEU A 250 2.03 19.51 -18.46
CA LEU A 250 0.75 19.76 -17.82
C LEU A 250 0.82 20.93 -16.85
N GLY A 251 -0.32 21.56 -16.59
CA GLY A 251 -0.43 22.52 -15.51
C GLY A 251 0.30 23.86 -15.72
N LYS A 252 0.83 24.16 -16.92
CA LYS A 252 1.73 25.33 -17.13
C LYS A 252 1.07 26.68 -16.83
N LYS A 253 -0.23 26.83 -17.12
CA LYS A 253 -0.98 28.09 -16.93
C LYS A 253 -2.03 28.01 -15.81
N PHE A 254 -2.62 26.85 -15.61
CA PHE A 254 -3.69 26.56 -14.64
C PHE A 254 -3.56 25.08 -14.23
N PRO A 255 -4.04 24.67 -13.05
CA PRO A 255 -3.99 23.27 -12.63
C PRO A 255 -4.79 22.37 -13.58
N ILE A 256 -4.28 21.17 -13.82
CA ILE A 256 -4.93 20.18 -14.67
C ILE A 256 -5.12 18.90 -13.88
N PHE A 257 -6.37 18.51 -13.70
CA PHE A 257 -6.74 17.19 -13.24
C PHE A 257 -6.76 16.24 -14.44
N VAL A 258 -5.97 15.17 -14.36
CA VAL A 258 -6.04 14.02 -15.27
C VAL A 258 -6.83 12.92 -14.56
N TYR A 259 -7.84 12.34 -15.20
CA TYR A 259 -8.66 11.29 -14.59
C TYR A 259 -8.86 10.10 -15.53
N HIS A 260 -9.41 9.00 -15.00
CA HIS A 260 -9.66 7.76 -15.76
C HIS A 260 -8.38 7.09 -16.29
N PHE A 261 -7.41 6.88 -15.40
CA PHE A 261 -6.18 6.15 -15.69
C PHE A 261 -6.46 4.66 -16.02
N PRO A 262 -5.53 3.97 -16.70
CA PRO A 262 -5.59 2.52 -16.86
C PRO A 262 -5.64 1.78 -15.52
N ILE A 263 -6.41 0.70 -15.45
CA ILE A 263 -6.57 -0.08 -14.21
C ILE A 263 -5.27 -0.70 -13.70
N LEU A 264 -4.39 -1.12 -14.61
CA LEU A 264 -3.09 -1.71 -14.28
C LEU A 264 -2.10 -0.68 -13.67
N GLN A 265 -2.38 0.62 -13.83
CA GLN A 265 -1.65 1.71 -13.18
C GLN A 265 -2.36 2.17 -11.88
N SER A 266 -3.38 1.44 -11.42
CA SER A 266 -4.30 1.87 -10.35
C SER A 266 -4.74 0.68 -9.48
N SER A 267 -3.77 -0.05 -8.93
CA SER A 267 -3.98 -1.34 -8.24
C SER A 267 -5.02 -1.28 -7.11
N MET A 268 -5.08 -0.16 -6.37
CA MET A 268 -6.01 0.02 -5.24
C MET A 268 -7.34 0.71 -5.62
N SER A 269 -7.54 1.04 -6.89
CA SER A 269 -8.72 1.81 -7.32
C SER A 269 -9.85 0.92 -7.85
N THR A 270 -11.08 1.32 -7.56
CA THR A 270 -12.30 0.73 -8.15
C THR A 270 -12.31 0.92 -9.67
N THR A 271 -12.88 -0.04 -10.39
CA THR A 271 -13.04 0.05 -11.84
C THR A 271 -14.20 0.96 -12.21
N TYR A 272 -14.06 1.68 -13.33
CA TYR A 272 -15.16 2.45 -13.87
C TYR A 272 -16.28 1.51 -14.36
N SER A 273 -17.50 1.70 -13.84
CA SER A 273 -18.65 0.82 -14.08
C SER A 273 -18.92 0.50 -15.55
N LYS A 274 -18.68 1.47 -16.46
CA LYS A 274 -18.93 1.30 -17.91
C LYS A 274 -17.74 0.74 -18.69
N ASN A 275 -16.54 0.73 -18.12
CA ASN A 275 -15.34 0.20 -18.77
C ASN A 275 -14.30 -0.27 -17.75
N LYS A 276 -14.22 -1.58 -17.55
CA LYS A 276 -13.31 -2.22 -16.59
C LYS A 276 -11.81 -1.99 -16.87
N LYS A 277 -11.44 -1.46 -18.04
CA LYS A 277 -10.04 -1.09 -18.34
C LYS A 277 -9.61 0.23 -17.71
N ILE A 278 -10.56 0.99 -17.16
CA ILE A 278 -10.37 2.32 -16.59
C ILE A 278 -10.57 2.24 -15.08
N ALA A 279 -9.71 2.94 -14.34
CA ALA A 279 -9.85 3.15 -12.91
C ALA A 279 -10.53 4.49 -12.59
N GLU A 280 -11.29 4.52 -11.51
CA GLU A 280 -11.78 5.76 -10.90
C GLU A 280 -10.66 6.42 -10.08
N ARG A 281 -9.62 6.86 -10.79
CA ARG A 281 -8.43 7.52 -10.27
C ARG A 281 -8.19 8.84 -11.00
N PHE A 282 -7.66 9.81 -10.29
CA PHE A 282 -7.17 11.07 -10.82
C PHE A 282 -5.83 11.47 -10.22
N GLU A 283 -5.13 12.33 -10.94
CA GLU A 283 -3.93 13.04 -10.51
C GLU A 283 -4.09 14.52 -10.85
N LEU A 284 -3.49 15.38 -10.04
CA LEU A 284 -3.46 16.82 -10.26
C LEU A 284 -2.06 17.28 -10.61
N TYR A 285 -1.96 18.04 -11.71
CA TYR A 285 -0.72 18.63 -12.18
C TYR A 285 -0.74 20.15 -12.17
N TYR A 286 0.33 20.75 -11.65
CA TYR A 286 0.59 22.18 -11.78
C TYR A 286 2.07 22.43 -12.10
N ARG A 287 2.34 23.26 -13.10
CA ARG A 287 3.67 23.59 -13.63
C ARG A 287 4.52 22.39 -14.10
N GLY A 288 3.90 21.24 -14.33
CA GLY A 288 4.56 20.00 -14.74
C GLY A 288 4.93 19.08 -13.59
N ILE A 289 4.40 19.35 -12.38
CA ILE A 289 4.64 18.58 -11.17
C ILE A 289 3.29 18.01 -10.70
N GLU A 290 3.28 16.76 -10.28
CA GLU A 290 2.14 16.13 -9.61
C GLU A 290 2.02 16.70 -8.19
N LEU A 291 0.85 17.23 -7.85
CA LEU A 291 0.57 17.80 -6.53
C LEU A 291 -0.36 16.94 -5.68
N ALA A 292 -1.20 16.11 -6.32
CA ALA A 292 -2.13 15.25 -5.62
C ALA A 292 -2.48 14.03 -6.47
N ASN A 293 -2.79 12.94 -5.78
CA ASN A 293 -3.27 11.68 -6.32
C ASN A 293 -4.51 11.29 -5.52
N GLY A 294 -5.56 10.87 -6.19
CA GLY A 294 -6.80 10.45 -5.54
C GLY A 294 -7.50 9.36 -6.32
N CYS A 295 -8.20 8.48 -5.62
CA CYS A 295 -8.99 7.44 -6.26
C CYS A 295 -10.21 7.05 -5.43
N CYS A 296 -11.18 6.40 -6.08
CA CYS A 296 -12.19 5.64 -5.38
C CYS A 296 -11.58 4.31 -4.95
N GLU A 297 -11.54 4.08 -3.66
CA GLU A 297 -10.96 2.87 -3.07
C GLU A 297 -11.68 1.60 -3.52
N LEU A 298 -10.91 0.55 -3.81
CA LEU A 298 -11.46 -0.78 -4.03
C LEU A 298 -11.94 -1.36 -2.69
N ILE A 299 -13.25 -1.50 -2.55
CA ILE A 299 -13.89 -2.02 -1.34
C ILE A 299 -14.28 -3.51 -1.44
N ASP A 300 -14.18 -4.09 -2.63
CA ASP A 300 -14.42 -5.52 -2.86
C ASP A 300 -13.19 -6.32 -2.42
N ALA A 301 -13.35 -7.04 -1.31
CA ALA A 301 -12.28 -7.84 -0.70
C ALA A 301 -11.80 -8.98 -1.62
N GLU A 302 -12.67 -9.60 -2.40
CA GLU A 302 -12.28 -10.67 -3.32
C GLU A 302 -11.50 -10.12 -4.51
N GLU A 303 -11.93 -8.98 -5.07
CA GLU A 303 -11.19 -8.34 -6.15
C GLU A 303 -9.85 -7.80 -5.66
N GLN A 304 -9.79 -7.28 -4.44
CA GLN A 304 -8.54 -6.85 -3.83
C GLN A 304 -7.58 -8.03 -3.62
N TYR A 305 -8.06 -9.17 -3.12
CA TYR A 305 -7.27 -10.39 -2.99
C TYR A 305 -6.78 -10.94 -4.33
N LYS A 306 -7.53 -10.78 -5.43
CA LYS A 306 -7.09 -11.21 -6.77
C LYS A 306 -5.97 -10.33 -7.34
N ARG A 307 -5.84 -9.08 -6.88
CA ARG A 307 -4.86 -8.10 -7.39
C ARG A 307 -3.51 -8.13 -6.64
N PHE A 308 -3.44 -8.74 -5.45
CA PHE A 308 -2.28 -8.77 -4.56
C PHE A 308 -1.94 -10.20 -4.13
#